data_AF-A0AAW1UUH3-F1
#
_entry.id   AF-A0AAW1UUH3-F1
#
_cell.length_a   1.000
_cell.length_b   1.000
_cell.length_c   1.000
_cell.angle_alpha   90.00
_cell.angle_beta   90.00
_cell.angle_gamma   90.00
#
_symmetry.space_group_name_H-M   'P 1'
#
loop_
_entity.id
_entity.type
_entity.pdbx_description
1 polymer ?
#
loop_
_entity_poly.entity_id
_entity_poly.type
_entity_poly.pdbx_seq_one_letter_code
_entity_poly.pdbx_strand_id
1 'polypeptide(L)'
;MGLYKQYFRVTQHAKNKIFGKQYDGSYPLQMLISEQDKLSHKKLAVVLLGLFTLAIGIILSSIPWLDYLIMKNLRLWNGSISFHYWQKPGVVRLTKVYIFNVTNPENFLRDGDKPRLQEIGPFVYRYVSYFFNMKINGK
;
A
#
# COMPACT_ATOMS: atom_id res chain seq x y z
N MET A 1 11.82 -36.56 50.86
CA MET A 1 11.56 -35.46 49.89
C MET A 1 12.43 -35.68 48.64
N GLY A 2 11.97 -36.49 47.68
CA GLY A 2 12.83 -37.04 46.62
C GLY A 2 12.25 -37.02 45.20
N LEU A 3 11.27 -36.15 44.91
CA LEU A 3 10.56 -36.16 43.64
C LEU A 3 11.01 -35.08 42.64
N TYR A 4 11.69 -34.01 43.07
CA TYR A 4 12.06 -32.90 42.17
C TYR A 4 13.18 -33.25 41.17
N LYS A 5 14.08 -34.19 41.52
CA LYS A 5 15.20 -34.60 40.65
C LYS A 5 14.74 -35.38 39.41
N GLN A 6 13.56 -36.00 39.47
CA GLN A 6 13.10 -36.90 38.41
C GLN A 6 12.42 -36.15 37.26
N TYR A 7 11.66 -35.08 37.56
CA TYR A 7 11.02 -34.25 36.53
C TYR A 7 12.04 -33.52 35.65
N PHE A 8 13.17 -33.06 36.22
CA PHE A 8 14.19 -32.33 35.46
C PHE A 8 14.88 -33.20 34.39
N ARG A 9 15.08 -34.50 34.66
CA ARG A 9 15.71 -35.44 33.69
C ARG A 9 14.85 -35.67 32.45
N VAL A 10 13.53 -35.72 32.60
CA VAL A 10 12.61 -35.95 31.47
C VAL A 10 12.54 -34.72 30.57
N THR A 11 12.56 -33.52 31.15
CA THR A 11 12.56 -32.27 30.38
C THR A 11 13.84 -32.08 29.56
N GLN A 12 15.01 -32.49 30.10
CA GLN A 12 16.28 -32.37 29.38
C GLN A 12 16.37 -33.34 28.18
N HIS A 13 15.85 -34.57 28.33
CA HIS A 13 15.83 -35.53 27.22
C HIS A 13 14.94 -35.09 26.05
N ALA A 14 13.80 -34.44 26.33
CA ALA A 14 12.93 -33.91 25.29
C ALA A 14 13.55 -32.69 24.58
N LYS A 15 14.22 -31.80 25.34
CA LYS A 15 14.84 -30.58 24.80
C LYS A 15 16.02 -30.88 23.87
N ASN A 16 16.83 -31.91 24.20
CA ASN A 16 17.98 -32.31 23.40
C ASN A 16 17.60 -33.01 22.08
N LYS A 17 16.41 -33.63 22.01
CA LYS A 17 15.90 -34.27 20.79
C LYS A 17 15.34 -33.26 19.78
N ILE A 18 14.76 -32.15 20.26
CA ILE A 18 14.19 -31.10 19.40
C ILE A 18 15.27 -30.23 18.75
N PHE A 19 16.42 -30.04 19.43
CA PHE A 19 17.51 -29.18 18.96
C PHE A 19 18.75 -29.91 18.41
N GLY A 20 18.69 -31.24 18.25
CA GLY A 20 19.67 -32.00 17.46
C GLY A 20 21.14 -31.89 17.89
N LYS A 21 21.43 -31.46 19.12
CA LYS A 21 22.82 -31.30 19.59
C LYS A 21 22.97 -31.85 21.00
N GLN A 22 23.54 -33.05 21.08
CA GLN A 22 23.84 -33.76 22.32
C GLN A 22 25.09 -33.15 22.93
N TYR A 23 24.92 -32.31 23.95
CA TYR A 23 26.01 -31.71 24.69
C TYR A 23 26.28 -32.54 25.96
N ASP A 24 27.37 -33.31 25.95
CA ASP A 24 27.90 -34.01 27.11
C ASP A 24 28.77 -33.07 27.97
N GLY A 25 28.71 -33.19 29.28
CA GLY A 25 29.24 -32.22 30.25
C GLY A 25 30.75 -32.23 30.45
N SER A 26 31.56 -32.48 29.42
CA SER A 26 33.03 -32.61 29.56
C SER A 26 33.87 -31.89 28.50
N TYR A 27 33.31 -30.93 27.76
CA TYR A 27 34.12 -30.10 26.87
C TYR A 27 34.80 -28.96 27.64
N PRO A 28 36.14 -28.88 27.71
CA PRO A 28 36.81 -27.74 28.32
C PRO A 28 36.53 -26.46 27.52
N LEU A 29 36.48 -25.29 28.20
CA LEU A 29 36.28 -23.97 27.56
C LEU A 29 37.22 -23.71 26.36
N GLN A 30 38.37 -24.38 26.35
CA GLN A 30 39.38 -24.31 25.31
C GLN A 30 38.92 -24.96 23.98
N MET A 31 37.97 -25.91 24.03
CA MET A 31 37.38 -26.59 22.86
C MET A 31 36.29 -25.74 22.18
N LEU A 32 35.55 -24.95 22.95
CA LEU A 32 34.57 -23.98 22.43
C LEU A 32 35.22 -22.83 21.66
N ILE A 33 36.46 -22.49 21.99
CA ILE A 33 37.24 -21.45 21.30
C ILE A 33 37.80 -21.98 19.97
N SER A 34 38.16 -23.27 19.88
CA SER A 34 38.66 -23.86 18.63
C SER A 34 37.56 -24.16 17.61
N GLU A 35 36.30 -24.24 18.05
CA GLU A 35 35.12 -24.44 17.20
C GLU A 35 34.59 -23.11 16.62
N GLN A 36 35.48 -22.12 16.45
CA GLN A 36 35.19 -20.90 15.69
C GLN A 36 35.08 -21.28 14.21
N ASP A 37 33.89 -21.79 13.86
CA ASP A 37 33.47 -22.23 12.54
C ASP A 37 34.00 -21.24 11.49
N LYS A 38 34.93 -21.69 10.63
CA LYS A 38 35.53 -20.85 9.58
C LYS A 38 34.38 -20.26 8.77
N LEU A 39 34.09 -18.98 8.97
CA LEU A 39 32.97 -18.30 8.34
C LEU A 39 33.07 -18.49 6.82
N SER A 40 32.22 -19.37 6.29
CA SER A 40 32.20 -19.65 4.86
C SER A 40 31.89 -18.35 4.12
N HIS A 41 32.62 -18.06 3.06
CA HIS A 41 32.40 -16.92 2.17
C HIS A 41 30.91 -16.79 1.77
N LYS A 42 30.19 -17.91 1.66
CA LYS A 42 28.74 -17.96 1.41
C LYS A 42 27.91 -17.35 2.55
N LYS A 43 28.24 -17.64 3.82
CA LYS A 43 27.57 -17.07 5.00
C LYS A 43 27.83 -15.56 5.09
N LEU A 44 29.06 -15.12 4.84
CA LEU A 44 29.42 -13.71 4.77
C LEU A 44 28.65 -12.98 3.65
N ALA A 45 28.53 -13.59 2.47
CA ALA A 45 27.78 -13.01 1.36
C ALA A 45 26.28 -12.81 1.71
N VAL A 46 25.66 -13.76 2.42
CA VAL A 46 24.26 -13.63 2.85
C VAL A 46 24.10 -12.51 3.88
N VAL A 47 25.01 -12.38 4.85
CA VAL A 47 24.97 -11.30 5.84
C VAL A 47 25.16 -9.93 5.18
N LEU A 48 26.10 -9.82 4.23
CA LEU A 48 26.33 -8.59 3.48
C LEU A 48 25.12 -8.22 2.62
N LEU A 49 24.49 -9.20 1.96
CA LEU A 49 23.26 -8.98 1.21
C LEU A 49 22.12 -8.47 2.12
N GLY A 50 21.97 -9.06 3.31
CA GLY A 50 20.97 -8.63 4.28
C GLY A 50 21.20 -7.21 4.81
N LEU A 51 22.45 -6.83 5.08
CA LEU A 51 22.81 -5.46 5.44
C LEU A 51 22.54 -4.49 4.28
N PHE A 52 22.83 -4.90 3.05
CA PHE A 52 22.61 -4.10 1.86
C PHE A 52 21.12 -3.85 1.59
N THR A 53 20.27 -4.88 1.69
CA THR A 53 18.82 -4.72 1.51
C THR A 53 18.21 -3.86 2.61
N LEU A 54 18.67 -3.99 3.85
CA LEU A 54 18.22 -3.17 4.98
C LEU A 54 18.64 -1.70 4.80
N ALA A 55 19.86 -1.44 4.35
CA ALA A 55 20.31 -0.09 4.04
C ALA A 55 19.50 0.55 2.90
N ILE A 56 19.21 -0.19 1.84
CA ILE A 56 18.34 0.29 0.75
C ILE A 56 16.94 0.62 1.26
N GLY A 57 16.36 -0.24 2.10
CA GLY A 57 15.03 0.00 2.69
C GLY A 57 14.98 1.29 3.50
N ILE A 58 16.01 1.53 4.33
CA ILE A 58 16.11 2.77 5.12
C ILE A 58 16.26 4.00 4.22
N ILE A 59 17.11 3.93 3.19
CA ILE A 59 17.34 5.06 2.27
C ILE A 59 16.06 5.40 1.49
N LEU A 60 15.37 4.38 0.95
CA LEU A 60 14.12 4.56 0.20
C LEU A 60 12.99 5.12 1.09
N SER A 61 12.96 4.76 2.38
CA SER A 61 11.96 5.25 3.32
C SER A 61 12.27 6.65 3.87
N SER A 62 13.54 7.05 3.95
CA SER A 62 13.95 8.29 4.63
C SER A 62 13.99 9.51 3.71
N ILE A 63 14.23 9.30 2.40
CA ILE A 63 14.32 10.40 1.44
C ILE A 63 12.94 10.57 0.77
N PRO A 64 12.35 11.77 0.73
CA PRO A 64 11.10 12.03 0.01
C PRO A 64 11.33 12.15 -1.51
N TRP A 65 12.09 11.21 -2.09
CA TRP A 65 12.41 11.20 -3.53
C TRP A 65 11.14 11.03 -4.37
N LEU A 66 10.18 10.25 -3.85
CA LEU A 66 8.87 10.06 -4.45
C LEU A 66 8.08 11.37 -4.50
N ASP A 67 8.03 12.13 -3.41
CA ASP A 67 7.34 13.42 -3.36
C ASP A 67 7.95 14.42 -4.34
N TYR A 68 9.28 14.41 -4.48
CA TYR A 68 9.96 15.24 -5.48
C TYR A 68 9.57 14.87 -6.91
N LEU A 69 9.52 13.58 -7.24
CA LEU A 69 9.09 13.10 -8.55
C LEU A 69 7.62 13.42 -8.82
N ILE A 70 6.76 13.22 -7.83
CA ILE A 70 5.34 13.57 -7.87
C ILE A 70 5.21 15.07 -8.14
N MET A 71 5.83 15.92 -7.33
CA MET A 71 5.74 17.37 -7.46
C MET A 71 6.27 17.88 -8.81
N LYS A 72 7.34 17.27 -9.32
CA LYS A 72 7.90 17.60 -10.65
C LYS A 72 6.92 17.29 -11.78
N ASN A 73 6.23 16.15 -11.71
CA ASN A 73 5.31 15.71 -12.77
C ASN A 73 3.90 16.30 -12.63
N LEU A 74 3.44 16.57 -11.41
CA LEU A 74 2.12 17.18 -11.14
C LEU A 74 2.11 18.70 -11.26
N ARG A 75 3.28 19.37 -11.20
CA ARG A 75 3.35 20.81 -11.43
C ARG A 75 2.78 21.14 -12.81
N LEU A 76 1.77 22.00 -12.84
CA LEU A 76 1.19 22.54 -14.06
C LEU A 76 2.15 23.57 -14.66
N TRP A 77 3.13 23.07 -15.42
CA TRP A 77 4.06 23.89 -16.19
C TRP A 77 3.88 23.64 -17.68
N ASN A 78 4.19 24.67 -18.49
CA ASN A 78 4.06 24.61 -19.94
C ASN A 78 4.94 23.49 -20.54
N GLY A 79 4.32 22.50 -21.19
CA GLY A 79 4.99 21.32 -21.75
C GLY A 79 5.06 20.08 -20.84
N SER A 80 4.52 20.13 -19.61
CA SER A 80 4.36 18.92 -18.77
C SER A 80 3.18 18.06 -19.24
N ILE A 81 3.25 16.74 -19.03
CA ILE A 81 2.16 15.79 -19.36
C ILE A 81 0.88 16.16 -18.59
N SER A 82 1.01 16.54 -17.31
CA SER A 82 -0.12 16.96 -16.48
C SER A 82 -0.82 18.20 -17.02
N PHE A 83 -0.09 19.16 -17.60
CA PHE A 83 -0.68 20.33 -18.25
C PHE A 83 -1.52 19.95 -19.48
N HIS A 84 -1.02 19.04 -20.33
CA HIS A 84 -1.77 18.56 -21.49
C HIS A 84 -3.07 17.85 -21.09
N TYR A 85 -3.03 16.99 -20.06
CA TYR A 85 -4.22 16.31 -19.55
C TYR A 85 -5.22 17.28 -18.91
N TRP A 86 -4.74 18.30 -18.19
CA TRP A 86 -5.60 19.33 -17.62
C TRP A 86 -6.26 20.17 -18.72
N GLN A 87 -5.53 20.52 -19.78
CA GLN A 87 -6.05 21.33 -20.89
C GLN A 87 -7.07 20.57 -21.73
N LYS A 88 -6.79 19.30 -22.07
CA LYS A 88 -7.67 18.44 -22.84
C LYS A 88 -7.77 17.08 -22.16
N PRO A 89 -8.70 16.91 -21.21
CA PRO A 89 -8.91 15.60 -20.59
C PRO A 89 -9.35 14.60 -21.68
N GLY A 90 -8.70 13.44 -21.74
CA GLY A 90 -9.04 12.38 -22.69
C GLY A 90 -10.38 11.69 -22.40
N VAL A 91 -11.05 12.07 -21.30
CA VAL A 91 -12.30 11.46 -20.86
C VAL A 91 -13.47 12.38 -21.23
N VAL A 92 -14.43 11.81 -21.97
CA VAL A 92 -15.69 12.49 -22.28
C VAL A 92 -16.59 12.45 -21.05
N ARG A 93 -16.97 13.61 -20.52
CA ARG A 93 -17.97 13.72 -19.46
C ARG A 93 -19.37 13.71 -20.06
N LEU A 94 -20.15 12.67 -19.74
CA LEU A 94 -21.55 12.52 -20.11
C LEU A 94 -22.42 12.68 -18.86
N THR A 95 -23.42 13.54 -18.92
CA THR A 95 -24.42 13.73 -17.87
C THR A 95 -25.76 13.20 -18.37
N LYS A 96 -26.34 12.24 -17.64
CA LYS A 96 -27.67 11.69 -17.93
C LYS A 96 -28.68 12.35 -17.00
N VAL A 97 -29.69 12.99 -17.58
CA VAL A 97 -30.79 13.60 -16.83
C VAL A 97 -32.03 12.73 -17.01
N TYR A 98 -32.67 12.40 -15.89
CA TYR A 98 -33.94 11.70 -15.84
C TYR A 98 -34.98 12.66 -15.25
N ILE A 99 -36.09 12.81 -15.94
CA ILE A 99 -37.19 13.69 -15.54
C ILE A 99 -38.34 12.82 -15.07
N PHE A 100 -38.90 13.10 -13.91
CA PHE A 100 -40.09 12.40 -13.42
C PHE A 100 -41.33 13.21 -13.74
N ASN A 101 -42.11 12.73 -14.70
CA ASN A 101 -43.40 13.30 -15.05
C ASN A 101 -44.45 12.94 -13.99
N VAL A 102 -45.23 13.92 -13.53
CA VAL A 102 -46.30 13.71 -12.55
C VAL A 102 -47.60 13.48 -13.30
N THR A 103 -48.20 12.30 -13.14
CA THR A 103 -49.42 11.90 -13.89
C THR A 103 -50.72 12.31 -13.20
N ASN A 104 -50.70 12.65 -11.90
CA ASN A 104 -51.87 13.09 -11.13
C ASN A 104 -51.62 14.41 -10.36
N PRO A 105 -51.24 15.51 -11.04
CA PRO A 105 -50.91 16.76 -10.37
C PRO A 105 -52.09 17.36 -9.59
N GLU A 106 -53.30 17.34 -10.17
CA GLU A 106 -54.49 17.93 -9.54
C GLU A 106 -54.87 17.22 -8.23
N ASN A 107 -54.98 15.90 -8.25
CA ASN A 107 -55.33 15.12 -7.05
C ASN A 107 -54.25 15.24 -5.97
N PHE A 108 -52.97 15.29 -6.34
CA PHE A 108 -51.88 15.50 -5.40
C PHE A 108 -51.99 16.86 -4.70
N LEU A 109 -52.28 17.92 -5.46
CA LEU A 109 -52.33 19.28 -4.93
C LEU A 109 -53.62 19.60 -4.16
N ARG A 110 -54.76 19.05 -4.60
CA ARG A 110 -56.09 19.40 -4.06
C ARG A 110 -56.58 18.41 -3.01
N ASP A 111 -56.39 17.12 -3.24
CA ASP A 111 -56.96 16.05 -2.41
C ASP A 111 -55.93 15.43 -1.45
N GLY A 112 -54.65 15.79 -1.58
CA GLY A 112 -53.56 15.24 -0.79
C GLY A 112 -53.19 13.79 -1.14
N ASP A 113 -53.62 13.32 -2.31
CA ASP A 113 -53.28 11.99 -2.84
C ASP A 113 -51.77 11.82 -3.04
N LYS A 114 -51.25 10.59 -3.06
CA LYS A 114 -49.82 10.35 -3.35
C LYS A 114 -49.49 10.67 -4.82
N PRO A 115 -48.33 11.31 -5.10
CA PRO A 115 -47.93 11.64 -6.46
C PRO A 115 -47.50 10.38 -7.23
N ARG A 116 -47.99 10.24 -8.45
CA ARG A 116 -47.69 9.15 -9.38
C ARG A 116 -46.69 9.64 -10.42
N LEU A 117 -45.47 9.13 -10.33
CA LEU A 117 -44.35 9.53 -11.16
C LEU A 117 -44.12 8.54 -12.30
N GLN A 118 -43.84 9.07 -13.50
CA GLN A 118 -43.38 8.33 -14.66
C GLN A 118 -41.99 8.85 -15.05
N GLU A 119 -41.00 7.96 -15.09
CA GLU A 119 -39.66 8.32 -15.52
C GLU A 119 -39.61 8.58 -17.04
N ILE A 120 -39.01 9.69 -17.44
CA ILE A 120 -38.75 10.07 -18.83
C ILE A 120 -37.25 10.35 -18.97
N GLY A 121 -36.59 9.60 -19.85
CA GLY A 121 -35.16 9.75 -20.12
C GLY A 121 -34.50 8.48 -20.64
N PRO A 122 -33.16 8.45 -20.73
CA PRO A 122 -32.24 9.53 -20.33
C PRO A 122 -32.05 10.61 -21.41
N PHE A 123 -32.02 11.87 -20.98
CA PHE A 123 -31.49 12.97 -21.80
C PHE A 123 -29.99 13.08 -21.56
N VAL A 124 -29.19 12.84 -22.60
CA VAL A 124 -27.72 12.74 -22.49
C VAL A 124 -27.06 14.02 -22.97
N TYR A 125 -26.38 14.71 -22.08
CA TYR A 125 -25.60 15.91 -22.37
C TYR A 125 -24.10 15.62 -22.32
N ARG A 126 -23.36 16.12 -23.31
CA ARG A 126 -21.90 16.10 -23.31
C ARG A 126 -21.38 17.43 -22.78
N TYR A 127 -20.61 17.39 -21.70
CA TYR A 127 -19.95 18.59 -21.21
C TYR A 127 -18.65 18.82 -21.97
N VAL A 128 -18.51 20.01 -22.58
CA VAL A 128 -17.29 20.43 -23.24
C VAL A 128 -16.77 21.70 -22.58
N SER A 129 -15.58 21.60 -21.97
CA SER A 129 -14.87 22.75 -21.39
C SER A 129 -13.86 23.26 -22.40
N TYR A 130 -13.79 24.57 -22.59
CA TYR A 130 -12.72 25.22 -23.33
C TYR A 130 -12.07 26.27 -22.44
N PHE A 131 -10.77 26.16 -22.20
CA PHE A 131 -10.02 27.19 -21.49
C PHE A 131 -9.54 28.24 -22.50
N PHE A 132 -10.08 29.44 -22.44
CA PHE A 132 -9.61 30.58 -23.23
C PHE A 132 -8.70 31.49 -22.38
N ASN A 133 -7.61 32.00 -22.96
CA ASN A 133 -6.69 32.98 -22.36
C ASN A 133 -6.01 32.55 -21.05
N MET A 134 -5.30 31.42 -21.07
CA MET A 134 -4.36 31.12 -20.00
C MET A 134 -3.10 32.01 -20.10
N LYS A 135 -3.03 33.05 -19.28
CA LYS A 135 -1.77 33.77 -19.02
C LYS A 135 -1.10 33.10 -17.82
N ILE A 136 -0.08 32.27 -18.08
CA ILE A 136 0.76 31.73 -17.02
C ILE A 136 1.73 32.84 -16.61
N ASN A 137 1.35 33.61 -15.59
CA ASN A 137 2.25 34.57 -14.95
C ASN A 137 3.04 33.85 -13.85
N GLY A 138 4.23 33.36 -14.21
CA GLY A 138 5.18 32.78 -13.27
C GLY A 138 6.55 32.66 -13.92
N LYS A 139 7.55 33.28 -13.29
CA LYS A 139 8.98 33.26 -13.64
C LYS A 139 9.50 31.90 -14.06
#